data_AF-A0A819PB66-F1
#
_entry.id   AF-A0A819PB66-F1
#
_cell.length_a   1.000
_cell.length_b   1.000
_cell.length_c   1.000
_cell.angle_alpha   90.00
_cell.angle_beta   90.00
_cell.angle_gamma   90.00
#
_symmetry.space_group_name_H-M   'P 1'
#
loop_
_entity.id
_entity.type
_entity.pdbx_description
1 polymer ?
#
loop_
_entity_poly.entity_id
_entity_poly.type
_entity_poly.pdbx_seq_one_letter_code
_entity_poly.pdbx_strand_id
1 'polypeptide(L)'
;MSTKAESSSTSMAQHSRDHLQKSHLNPSCEFCNNLFNSVNELNVHKLYECDKITEWCALKDFGCSTLVIRAQKWEHYKTEQHQAAIMTFIRHAASKYPNNSYNRGSTMDVDIPSHTTMSSFDSITMQLQEACQTLDILSDGVSTLNEDRERLNRESNFINNRIESLTSDFARLKLSIEEKMTCLDELKRNQEILDQEIASSKQKMDDMQNVSYDGTLFWKITNVSSKMGEIFI
;
A
#
# COMPACT_ATOMS: atom_id res chain seq x y z
N MET A 1 -17.87 47.03 -20.45
CA MET A 1 -17.97 46.86 -18.99
C MET A 1 -18.08 45.37 -18.70
N SER A 2 -17.01 44.70 -18.27
CA SER A 2 -17.03 43.33 -17.69
C SER A 2 -15.59 42.91 -17.37
N THR A 3 -15.03 43.42 -16.26
CA THR A 3 -13.69 43.00 -15.78
C THR A 3 -13.58 43.00 -14.25
N LYS A 4 -14.70 42.93 -13.53
CA LYS A 4 -14.71 43.05 -12.05
C LYS A 4 -15.21 41.83 -11.29
N ALA A 5 -15.61 40.75 -11.97
CA ALA A 5 -16.20 39.57 -11.33
C ALA A 5 -15.22 38.38 -11.19
N GLU A 6 -14.16 38.30 -12.00
CA GLU A 6 -13.26 37.13 -12.03
C GLU A 6 -12.16 37.16 -10.95
N SER A 7 -11.78 38.33 -10.45
CA SER A 7 -10.72 38.46 -9.44
C SER A 7 -11.16 38.06 -8.03
N SER A 8 -12.47 38.12 -7.73
CA SER A 8 -13.01 37.80 -6.40
C SER A 8 -13.19 36.29 -6.18
N SER A 9 -13.50 35.53 -7.24
CA SER A 9 -13.66 34.07 -7.15
C SER A 9 -12.32 33.34 -6.99
N THR A 10 -11.25 33.83 -7.62
CA THR A 10 -9.89 33.27 -7.47
C THR A 10 -9.34 33.51 -6.06
N SER A 11 -9.65 34.67 -5.46
CA SER A 11 -9.23 35.02 -4.09
C SER A 11 -9.88 34.14 -3.03
N MET A 12 -11.17 33.78 -3.18
CA MET A 12 -11.84 32.89 -2.22
C MET A 12 -11.40 31.42 -2.37
N ALA A 13 -11.15 30.96 -3.59
CA ALA A 13 -10.63 29.61 -3.84
C ALA A 13 -9.20 29.44 -3.28
N GLN A 14 -8.37 30.49 -3.35
CA GLN A 14 -7.04 30.50 -2.77
C GLN A 14 -7.07 30.58 -1.23
N HIS A 15 -7.94 31.43 -0.66
CA HIS A 15 -8.10 31.55 0.80
C HIS A 15 -8.66 30.26 1.45
N SER A 16 -9.55 29.54 0.75
CA SER A 16 -10.07 28.24 1.22
C SER A 16 -8.99 27.13 1.18
N ARG A 17 -8.14 27.13 0.15
CA ARG A 17 -6.97 26.22 0.08
C ARG A 17 -5.95 26.50 1.19
N ASP A 18 -5.66 27.77 1.46
CA ASP A 18 -4.69 28.16 2.49
C ASP A 18 -5.20 27.89 3.92
N HIS A 19 -6.51 27.91 4.15
CA HIS A 19 -7.11 27.52 5.44
C HIS A 19 -7.09 26.00 5.65
N LEU A 20 -7.38 25.19 4.62
CA LEU A 20 -7.33 23.73 4.69
C LEU A 20 -5.91 23.20 4.92
N GLN A 21 -4.89 23.91 4.43
CA GLN A 21 -3.49 23.47 4.53
C GLN A 21 -2.82 23.87 5.85
N LYS A 22 -3.39 24.83 6.61
CA LYS A 22 -2.81 25.34 7.87
C LYS A 22 -3.38 24.76 9.15
N SER A 23 -4.49 24.01 9.11
CA SER A 23 -5.18 23.51 10.32
C SER A 23 -4.96 22.03 10.66
N HIS A 24 -4.15 21.30 9.90
CA HIS A 24 -3.84 19.90 10.21
C HIS A 24 -2.36 19.75 10.52
N LEU A 25 -2.00 19.84 11.81
CA LEU A 25 -0.78 19.19 12.28
C LEU A 25 -0.91 17.71 11.88
N ASN A 26 -0.11 17.29 10.91
CA ASN A 26 -0.07 15.91 10.44
C ASN A 26 0.14 14.99 11.66
N PRO A 27 -0.83 14.10 11.98
CA PRO A 27 -0.70 13.22 13.12
C PRO A 27 0.52 12.31 12.93
N SER A 28 1.29 12.11 13.99
CA SER A 28 2.49 11.26 13.99
C SER A 28 2.30 10.02 14.83
N CYS A 29 2.98 8.94 14.45
CA CYS A 29 3.05 7.73 15.26
C CYS A 29 4.07 7.89 16.38
N GLU A 30 3.63 7.76 17.62
CA GLU A 30 4.49 7.86 18.81
C GLU A 30 5.60 6.79 18.90
N PHE A 31 5.46 5.68 18.15
CA PHE A 31 6.42 4.57 18.18
C PHE A 31 7.49 4.68 17.09
N CYS A 32 7.14 5.20 15.91
CA CYS A 32 8.05 5.27 14.77
C CYS A 32 8.34 6.68 14.25
N ASN A 33 7.65 7.70 14.79
CA ASN A 33 7.73 9.11 14.41
C ASN A 33 7.35 9.41 12.95
N ASN A 34 6.74 8.47 12.23
CA ASN A 34 6.22 8.73 10.89
C ASN A 34 5.04 9.70 10.95
N LEU A 35 4.99 10.64 10.01
CA LEU A 35 3.92 11.62 9.84
C LEU A 35 2.88 11.08 8.86
N PHE A 36 1.60 11.30 9.16
CA PHE A 36 0.47 10.84 8.35
C PHE A 36 -0.40 12.02 7.93
N ASN A 37 -1.12 11.89 6.82
CA ASN A 37 -1.98 12.96 6.31
C ASN A 37 -3.34 12.98 7.01
N SER A 38 -3.68 11.93 7.76
CA SER A 38 -4.91 11.86 8.56
C SER A 38 -4.77 10.95 9.79
N VAL A 39 -5.67 11.15 10.76
CA VAL A 39 -5.75 10.30 11.96
C VAL A 39 -6.14 8.86 11.58
N ASN A 40 -6.93 8.69 10.51
CA ASN A 40 -7.33 7.37 10.04
C ASN A 40 -6.13 6.58 9.48
N GLU A 41 -5.26 7.23 8.71
CA GLU A 41 -3.99 6.64 8.25
C GLU A 41 -3.08 6.28 9.43
N LEU A 42 -2.98 7.16 10.43
CA LEU A 42 -2.23 6.87 11.65
C LEU A 42 -2.78 5.64 12.39
N ASN A 43 -4.10 5.51 12.52
CA ASN A 43 -4.73 4.38 13.21
C ASN A 43 -4.49 3.06 12.47
N VAL A 44 -4.61 3.07 11.14
CA VAL A 44 -4.28 1.89 10.30
C VAL A 44 -2.81 1.52 10.47
N HIS A 45 -1.91 2.51 10.46
CA HIS A 45 -0.51 2.28 10.71
C HIS A 45 -0.26 1.65 12.09
N LYS A 46 -0.87 2.17 13.16
CA LYS A 46 -0.72 1.59 14.50
C LYS A 46 -1.29 0.17 14.60
N LEU A 47 -2.41 -0.12 13.93
CA LEU A 47 -3.01 -1.45 14.00
C LEU A 47 -2.19 -2.49 13.23
N TYR A 48 -1.71 -2.16 12.04
CA TYR A 48 -1.24 -3.19 11.09
C TYR A 48 0.18 -2.99 10.56
N GLU A 49 0.73 -1.77 10.54
CA GLU A 49 1.96 -1.47 9.80
C GLU A 49 3.13 -1.02 10.70
N CYS A 50 2.87 -0.71 11.97
CA CYS A 50 3.91 -0.20 12.88
C CYS A 50 4.66 -1.34 13.57
N ASP A 51 5.83 -1.65 13.02
CA ASP A 51 6.75 -2.67 13.56
C ASP A 51 7.33 -2.33 14.94
N LYS A 52 7.27 -1.05 15.33
CA LYS A 52 7.85 -0.54 16.58
C LYS A 52 6.85 -0.51 17.75
N ILE A 53 5.61 -0.91 17.53
CA ILE A 53 4.62 -1.00 18.60
C ILE A 53 5.04 -2.06 19.60
N THR A 54 4.90 -1.71 20.87
CA THR A 54 5.07 -2.64 21.98
C THR A 54 3.70 -3.13 22.43
N GLU A 55 3.57 -4.44 22.55
CA GLU A 55 2.35 -5.11 23.01
C GLU A 55 2.71 -6.15 24.08
N TRP A 56 1.75 -6.45 24.97
CA TRP A 56 1.95 -7.48 25.98
C TRP A 56 2.09 -8.84 25.31
N CYS A 57 2.99 -9.68 25.83
CA CYS A 57 3.09 -11.07 25.37
C CYS A 57 1.73 -11.77 25.51
N ALA A 58 1.33 -12.55 24.50
CA ALA A 58 0.08 -13.32 24.53
C ALA A 58 0.10 -14.42 25.61
N LEU A 59 1.29 -14.78 26.11
CA LEU A 59 1.48 -15.73 27.20
C LEU A 59 1.58 -15.05 28.58
N LYS A 60 1.03 -13.83 28.71
CA LYS A 60 0.99 -13.11 29.99
C LYS A 60 0.31 -13.90 31.09
N ASP A 61 -0.81 -14.55 30.76
CA ASP A 61 -1.56 -15.37 31.71
C ASP A 61 -0.82 -16.68 32.07
N PHE A 62 0.22 -17.01 31.31
CA PHE A 62 1.15 -18.11 31.57
C PHE A 62 2.47 -17.64 32.21
N GLY A 63 2.49 -16.42 32.75
CA GLY A 63 3.60 -15.87 33.53
C GLY A 63 4.60 -15.01 32.75
N CYS A 64 4.37 -14.72 31.47
CA CYS A 64 5.26 -13.81 30.72
C CYS A 64 4.81 -12.35 30.83
N SER A 65 5.46 -11.58 31.71
CA SER A 65 5.15 -10.15 31.90
C SER A 65 5.96 -9.22 30.99
N THR A 66 6.45 -9.72 29.85
CA THR A 66 7.31 -8.93 28.96
C THR A 66 6.47 -8.13 27.96
N LEU A 67 6.79 -6.85 27.81
CA LEU A 67 6.34 -6.00 26.71
C LEU A 67 7.25 -6.25 25.51
N VAL A 68 6.67 -6.57 24.36
CA VAL A 68 7.39 -7.08 23.20
C VAL A 68 7.13 -6.18 22.01
N ILE A 69 8.21 -5.81 21.30
CA ILE A 69 8.09 -5.12 20.03
C ILE A 69 7.45 -6.09 19.02
N ARG A 70 6.39 -5.67 18.33
CA ARG A 70 5.62 -6.52 17.40
C ARG A 70 6.50 -7.23 16.38
N ALA A 71 7.47 -6.53 15.78
CA ALA A 71 8.41 -7.14 14.83
C ALA A 71 9.35 -8.20 15.45
N GLN A 72 9.59 -8.14 16.76
CA GLN A 72 10.44 -9.07 17.50
C GLN A 72 9.65 -10.15 18.25
N LYS A 73 8.31 -10.17 18.09
CA LYS A 73 7.42 -11.08 18.80
C LYS A 73 7.74 -12.55 18.55
N TRP A 74 8.09 -12.88 17.30
CA TRP A 74 8.54 -14.22 16.92
C TRP A 74 9.80 -14.64 17.69
N GLU A 75 10.80 -13.75 17.80
CA GLU A 75 12.05 -14.06 18.48
C GLU A 75 11.82 -14.25 19.98
N HIS A 76 10.93 -13.44 20.56
CA HIS A 76 10.54 -13.55 21.96
C HIS A 76 9.87 -14.90 22.30
N TYR A 77 9.15 -15.53 21.36
CA TYR A 77 8.57 -16.86 21.56
C TYR A 77 9.59 -18.01 21.57
N LYS A 78 10.85 -17.76 21.19
CA LYS A 78 11.93 -18.75 21.29
C LYS A 78 12.54 -18.86 22.68
N THR A 79 12.20 -17.96 23.60
CA THR A 79 12.74 -18.00 24.97
C THR A 79 12.35 -19.31 25.67
N GLU A 80 13.24 -19.80 26.53
CA GLU A 80 13.04 -21.07 27.25
C GLU A 80 11.75 -21.08 28.07
N GLN A 81 11.36 -19.93 28.64
CA GLN A 81 10.11 -19.79 29.38
C GLN A 81 8.88 -20.09 28.51
N HIS A 82 8.85 -19.58 27.28
CA HIS A 82 7.76 -19.84 26.35
C HIS A 82 7.79 -21.24 25.77
N GLN A 83 8.98 -21.72 25.42
CA GLN A 83 9.15 -23.11 24.97
C GLN A 83 8.69 -24.09 26.06
N ALA A 84 9.01 -23.84 27.32
CA ALA A 84 8.54 -24.65 28.45
C ALA A 84 7.02 -24.60 28.62
N ALA A 85 6.40 -23.41 28.52
CA ALA A 85 4.95 -23.26 28.60
C ALA A 85 4.24 -24.00 27.45
N ILE A 86 4.71 -23.83 26.22
CA ILE A 86 4.18 -24.50 25.02
C ILE A 86 4.39 -26.01 25.11
N MET A 87 5.58 -26.47 25.52
CA MET A 87 5.88 -27.90 25.66
C MET A 87 5.07 -28.55 26.79
N THR A 88 4.77 -27.82 27.86
CA THR A 88 3.89 -28.32 28.93
C THR A 88 2.48 -28.52 28.39
N PHE A 89 1.97 -27.57 27.60
CA PHE A 89 0.68 -27.70 26.92
C PHE A 89 0.66 -28.88 25.94
N ILE A 90 1.69 -29.02 25.09
CA ILE A 90 1.81 -30.12 24.13
C ILE A 90 1.92 -31.47 24.86
N ARG A 91 2.71 -31.55 25.95
CA ARG A 91 2.87 -32.79 26.71
C ARG A 91 1.56 -33.22 27.36
N HIS A 92 0.81 -32.27 27.91
CA HIS A 92 -0.52 -32.53 28.47
C HIS A 92 -1.52 -32.98 27.39
N ALA A 93 -1.44 -32.42 26.17
CA ALA A 93 -2.25 -32.87 25.04
C ALA A 93 -1.82 -34.24 24.50
N ALA A 94 -0.51 -34.55 24.49
CA ALA A 94 0.05 -35.80 23.98
C ALA A 94 -0.18 -36.97 24.94
N SER A 95 -0.13 -36.74 26.26
CA SER A 95 -0.47 -37.78 27.26
C SER A 95 -1.94 -38.21 27.19
N LYS A 96 -2.82 -37.42 26.57
CA LYS A 96 -4.23 -37.76 26.34
C LYS A 96 -4.46 -38.70 25.15
N TYR A 97 -3.45 -38.95 24.32
CA TYR A 97 -3.50 -39.95 23.25
C TYR A 97 -2.28 -40.85 23.36
N PRO A 98 -2.28 -41.87 24.26
CA PRO A 98 -1.26 -42.90 24.18
C PRO A 98 -1.42 -43.56 22.82
N ASN A 99 -0.39 -43.44 21.97
CA ASN A 99 -0.28 -44.20 20.74
C ASN A 99 -0.64 -45.65 21.05
N ASN A 100 -1.74 -46.12 20.45
CA ASN A 100 -2.20 -47.48 20.55
C ASN A 100 -1.26 -48.35 19.69
N SER A 101 0.00 -48.49 20.13
CA SER A 101 0.95 -49.42 19.53
C SER A 101 0.80 -50.76 20.24
N TYR A 102 0.22 -51.70 19.53
CA TYR A 102 0.20 -53.13 19.81
C TYR A 102 1.40 -53.61 20.63
N ASN A 103 1.13 -54.08 21.86
CA ASN A 103 1.94 -55.14 22.46
C ASN A 103 1.06 -56.06 23.30
N ARG A 104 0.45 -57.01 22.59
CA ARG A 104 -0.23 -58.18 23.15
C ARG A 104 0.83 -59.25 23.33
N GLY A 105 1.22 -59.53 24.57
CA GLY A 105 1.95 -60.75 24.92
C GLY A 105 2.91 -60.60 26.09
N SER A 106 2.47 -60.95 27.30
CA SER A 106 3.02 -62.04 28.12
C SER A 106 2.51 -61.97 29.58
N THR A 107 1.74 -62.98 29.99
CA THR A 107 1.86 -63.81 31.21
C THR A 107 2.43 -63.15 32.50
N MET A 108 1.79 -63.17 33.68
CA MET A 108 1.29 -64.31 34.47
C MET A 108 0.44 -63.83 35.68
N ASP A 109 -0.35 -64.75 36.23
CA ASP A 109 -1.10 -64.69 37.50
C ASP A 109 -0.37 -64.02 38.69
N VAL A 110 -1.11 -63.18 39.41
CA VAL A 110 -0.99 -63.00 40.86
C VAL A 110 -2.40 -62.75 41.42
N ASP A 111 -2.91 -63.72 42.19
CA ASP A 111 -4.10 -63.59 43.05
C ASP A 111 -3.92 -62.51 44.14
N ILE A 112 -5.04 -62.12 44.79
CA ILE A 112 -5.21 -61.37 46.09
C ILE A 112 -5.79 -59.95 45.92
N PRO A 113 -6.72 -59.45 46.77
CA PRO A 113 -8.03 -59.95 47.21
C PRO A 113 -9.15 -58.88 47.02
N SER A 114 -10.41 -59.26 47.28
CA SER A 114 -11.60 -58.42 47.14
C SER A 114 -11.69 -57.25 48.13
N HIS A 115 -11.39 -56.01 47.73
CA HIS A 115 -11.85 -54.82 48.46
C HIS A 115 -12.16 -53.60 47.55
N THR A 116 -13.35 -53.03 47.79
CA THR A 116 -13.70 -51.62 47.54
C THR A 116 -14.21 -51.22 46.15
N THR A 117 -15.51 -51.42 45.94
CA THR A 117 -16.32 -50.87 44.83
C THR A 117 -16.54 -49.34 44.87
N MET A 118 -15.83 -48.59 45.72
CA MET A 118 -15.94 -47.12 45.79
C MET A 118 -14.95 -46.34 44.89
N SER A 119 -14.06 -47.01 44.14
CA SER A 119 -13.04 -46.33 43.33
C SER A 119 -13.44 -46.01 41.88
N SER A 120 -14.48 -46.66 41.34
CA SER A 120 -14.80 -46.58 39.91
C SER A 120 -15.61 -45.33 39.53
N PHE A 121 -16.47 -44.86 40.45
CA PHE A 121 -17.32 -43.68 40.22
C PHE A 121 -16.53 -42.37 40.31
N ASP A 122 -15.57 -42.29 41.22
CA ASP A 122 -14.65 -41.15 41.36
C ASP A 122 -13.70 -41.04 40.16
N SER A 123 -13.28 -42.18 39.59
CA SER A 123 -12.48 -42.20 38.35
C SER A 123 -13.28 -41.70 37.13
N ILE A 124 -14.56 -42.05 37.02
CA ILE A 124 -15.41 -41.62 35.89
C ILE A 124 -15.75 -40.12 36.00
N THR A 125 -16.01 -39.63 37.21
CA THR A 125 -16.31 -38.22 37.44
C THR A 125 -15.08 -37.33 37.19
N MET A 126 -13.87 -37.77 37.57
CA MET A 126 -12.62 -37.11 37.19
C MET A 126 -12.44 -37.03 35.66
N GLN A 127 -12.61 -38.15 34.95
CA GLN A 127 -12.48 -38.18 33.49
C GLN A 127 -13.50 -37.27 32.80
N LEU A 128 -14.73 -37.21 33.32
CA LEU A 128 -15.78 -36.33 32.80
C LEU A 128 -15.44 -34.85 33.02
N GLN A 129 -14.92 -34.50 34.21
CA GLN A 129 -14.47 -33.15 34.50
C GLN A 129 -13.33 -32.71 33.59
N GLU A 130 -12.36 -33.59 33.33
CA GLU A 130 -11.27 -33.32 32.39
C GLU A 130 -11.74 -33.21 30.95
N ALA A 131 -12.75 -34.00 30.55
CA ALA A 131 -13.37 -33.88 29.23
C ALA A 131 -14.08 -32.52 29.08
N CYS A 132 -14.80 -32.07 30.10
CA CYS A 132 -15.41 -30.74 30.12
C CYS A 132 -14.36 -29.62 30.00
N GLN A 133 -13.28 -29.67 30.76
CA GLN A 133 -12.18 -28.68 30.65
C GLN A 133 -11.53 -28.70 29.26
N THR A 134 -11.41 -29.87 28.64
CA THR A 134 -10.89 -29.99 27.27
C THR A 134 -11.84 -29.36 26.27
N LEU A 135 -13.15 -29.58 26.44
CA LEU A 135 -14.18 -28.96 25.60
C LEU A 135 -14.20 -27.44 25.76
N ASP A 136 -14.00 -26.92 26.97
CA ASP A 136 -13.92 -25.48 27.22
C ASP A 136 -12.71 -24.86 26.49
N ILE A 137 -11.52 -25.47 26.62
CA ILE A 137 -10.31 -25.00 25.91
C ILE A 137 -10.50 -25.09 24.39
N LEU A 138 -11.11 -26.16 23.88
CA LEU A 138 -11.40 -26.29 22.45
C LEU A 138 -12.41 -25.24 21.98
N SER A 139 -13.42 -24.95 22.78
CA SER A 139 -14.42 -23.91 22.51
C SER A 139 -13.78 -22.51 22.47
N ASP A 140 -12.89 -22.20 23.39
CA ASP A 140 -12.12 -20.95 23.40
C ASP A 140 -11.17 -20.86 22.20
N GLY A 141 -10.53 -21.98 21.85
CA GLY A 141 -9.68 -22.07 20.65
C GLY A 141 -10.46 -21.83 19.37
N VAL A 142 -11.66 -22.42 19.22
CA VAL A 142 -12.55 -22.19 18.08
C VAL A 142 -13.01 -20.73 18.03
N SER A 143 -13.36 -20.14 19.16
CA SER A 143 -13.74 -18.73 19.25
C SER A 143 -12.61 -17.81 18.79
N THR A 144 -11.39 -18.05 19.28
CA THR A 144 -10.19 -17.30 18.89
C THR A 144 -9.90 -17.40 17.39
N LEU A 145 -9.97 -18.62 16.83
CA LEU A 145 -9.77 -18.84 15.39
C LEU A 145 -10.84 -18.14 14.55
N ASN A 146 -12.08 -18.08 15.04
CA ASN A 146 -13.15 -17.37 14.36
C ASN A 146 -12.92 -15.85 14.36
N GLU A 147 -12.44 -15.29 15.47
CA GLU A 147 -12.04 -13.87 15.54
C GLU A 147 -10.89 -13.57 14.58
N ASP A 148 -9.88 -14.44 14.53
CA ASP A 148 -8.75 -14.32 13.58
C ASP A 148 -9.23 -14.40 12.13
N ARG A 149 -10.18 -15.29 11.81
CA ARG A 149 -10.80 -15.39 10.49
C ARG A 149 -11.48 -14.08 10.10
N GLU A 150 -12.27 -13.48 11.00
CA GLU A 150 -12.94 -12.21 10.74
C GLU A 150 -11.95 -11.04 10.63
N ARG A 151 -10.86 -11.06 11.40
CA ARG A 151 -9.76 -10.09 11.23
C ARG A 151 -9.12 -10.22 9.84
N LEU A 152 -8.71 -11.43 9.44
CA LEU A 152 -8.11 -11.69 8.13
C LEU A 152 -9.06 -11.35 6.98
N ASN A 153 -10.36 -11.59 7.14
CA ASN A 153 -11.36 -11.21 6.15
C ASN A 153 -11.44 -9.69 5.98
N ARG A 154 -11.40 -8.93 7.09
CA ARG A 154 -11.35 -7.46 7.05
C ARG A 154 -10.06 -6.94 6.41
N GLU A 155 -8.91 -7.53 6.75
CA GLU A 155 -7.62 -7.19 6.14
C GLU A 155 -7.61 -7.49 4.64
N SER A 156 -8.13 -8.65 4.22
CA SER A 156 -8.27 -9.03 2.81
C SER A 156 -9.11 -8.02 2.03
N ASN A 157 -10.27 -7.63 2.58
CA ASN A 157 -11.13 -6.61 1.96
C ASN A 157 -10.45 -5.25 1.88
N PHE A 158 -9.71 -4.86 2.92
CA PHE A 158 -8.95 -3.62 2.92
C PHE A 158 -7.86 -3.62 1.82
N ILE A 159 -7.11 -4.71 1.70
CA ILE A 159 -6.08 -4.87 0.67
C ILE A 159 -6.70 -4.84 -0.72
N ASN A 160 -7.82 -5.53 -0.94
CA ASN A 160 -8.52 -5.52 -2.24
C ASN A 160 -8.96 -4.10 -2.64
N ASN A 161 -9.56 -3.34 -1.72
CA ASN A 161 -9.95 -1.95 -1.97
C ASN A 161 -8.72 -1.07 -2.30
N ARG A 162 -7.58 -1.32 -1.63
CA ARG A 162 -6.32 -0.61 -1.90
C ARG A 162 -5.79 -0.94 -3.30
N ILE A 163 -5.85 -2.21 -3.70
CA ILE A 163 -5.45 -2.65 -5.05
C ILE A 163 -6.35 -2.01 -6.11
N GLU A 164 -7.66 -1.95 -5.90
CA GLU A 164 -8.59 -1.30 -6.83
C GLU A 164 -8.29 0.20 -6.96
N SER A 165 -8.06 0.90 -5.84
CA SER A 165 -7.68 2.32 -5.85
C SER A 165 -6.37 2.54 -6.60
N LEU A 166 -5.33 1.74 -6.33
CA LEU A 166 -4.04 1.84 -7.00
C LEU A 166 -4.15 1.55 -8.50
N THR A 167 -5.00 0.58 -8.87
CA THR A 167 -5.26 0.24 -10.27
C THR A 167 -5.93 1.41 -11.00
N SER A 168 -6.90 2.06 -10.36
CA SER A 168 -7.56 3.25 -10.89
C SER A 168 -6.58 4.42 -11.05
N ASP A 169 -5.75 4.68 -10.03
CA ASP A 169 -4.72 5.72 -10.07
C ASP A 169 -3.69 5.48 -11.17
N PHE A 170 -3.28 4.23 -11.36
CA PHE A 170 -2.37 3.84 -12.43
C PHE A 170 -2.99 4.06 -13.81
N ALA A 171 -4.26 3.70 -14.01
CA ALA A 171 -4.96 3.96 -15.27
C ALA A 171 -5.07 5.45 -15.57
N ARG A 172 -5.37 6.27 -14.56
CA ARG A 172 -5.42 7.73 -14.69
C ARG A 172 -4.04 8.31 -15.03
N LEU A 173 -2.98 7.85 -14.36
CA LEU A 173 -1.62 8.30 -14.64
C LEU A 173 -1.21 7.94 -16.07
N LYS A 174 -1.55 6.73 -16.54
CA LYS A 174 -1.28 6.28 -17.91
C LYS A 174 -1.93 7.21 -18.93
N LEU A 175 -3.22 7.55 -18.77
CA LEU A 175 -3.91 8.49 -19.65
C LEU A 175 -3.24 9.87 -19.64
N SER A 176 -2.87 10.37 -18.46
CA SER A 176 -2.16 11.67 -18.35
C SER A 176 -0.80 11.66 -19.05
N ILE A 177 -0.08 10.52 -19.04
CA ILE A 177 1.17 10.37 -19.77
C ILE A 177 0.91 10.38 -21.28
N GLU A 178 -0.10 9.64 -21.75
CA GLU A 178 -0.48 9.60 -23.16
C GLU A 178 -0.86 11.00 -23.69
N GLU A 179 -1.65 11.77 -22.93
CA GLU A 179 -2.00 13.17 -23.25
C GLU A 179 -0.79 14.10 -23.29
N LYS A 180 0.18 13.91 -22.39
CA LYS A 180 1.42 14.70 -22.41
C LYS A 180 2.31 14.34 -23.60
N MET A 181 2.33 13.07 -24.00
CA MET A 181 3.09 12.63 -25.17
C MET A 181 2.50 13.23 -26.45
N THR A 182 1.18 13.23 -26.63
CA THR A 182 0.55 13.86 -27.80
C THR A 182 0.84 15.36 -27.86
N CYS A 183 0.80 16.06 -26.72
CA CYS A 183 1.18 17.47 -26.65
C CYS A 183 2.65 17.71 -27.05
N LEU A 184 3.57 16.84 -26.61
CA LEU A 184 4.98 16.93 -27.01
C LEU A 184 5.17 16.70 -28.52
N ASP A 185 4.44 15.76 -29.11
CA ASP A 185 4.47 15.51 -30.56
C ASP A 185 3.95 16.72 -31.35
N GLU A 186 2.90 17.38 -30.87
CA GLU A 186 2.41 18.62 -31.45
C GLU A 186 3.43 19.77 -31.37
N LEU A 187 4.09 19.92 -30.22
CA LEU A 187 5.15 20.92 -30.04
C LEU A 187 6.34 20.64 -30.97
N LYS A 188 6.73 19.36 -31.12
CA LYS A 188 7.80 18.96 -32.04
C LYS A 188 7.47 19.32 -33.48
N ARG A 189 6.25 19.02 -33.93
CA ARG A 189 5.77 19.42 -35.27
C ARG A 189 5.80 20.93 -35.46
N ASN A 190 5.38 21.70 -34.46
CA ASN A 190 5.43 23.16 -34.53
C ASN A 190 6.87 23.67 -34.62
N GLN A 191 7.81 23.05 -33.90
CA GLN A 191 9.23 23.37 -33.99
C GLN A 191 9.77 23.11 -35.41
N GLU A 192 9.42 21.98 -36.02
CA GLU A 192 9.83 21.64 -37.40
C GLU A 192 9.30 22.67 -38.43
N ILE A 193 8.05 23.14 -38.26
CA ILE A 193 7.47 24.19 -39.11
C ILE A 193 8.26 25.50 -38.96
N LEU A 194 8.54 25.92 -37.72
CA LEU A 194 9.30 27.14 -37.46
C LEU A 194 10.72 27.06 -38.02
N ASP A 195 11.38 25.91 -37.90
CA ASP A 195 12.72 25.69 -38.46
C ASP A 195 12.70 25.80 -40.00
N GLN A 196 11.65 25.27 -40.64
CA GLN A 196 11.45 25.40 -42.08
C GLN A 196 11.20 26.86 -42.51
N GLU A 197 10.40 27.61 -41.76
CA GLU A 197 10.15 29.04 -42.02
C GLU A 197 11.42 29.88 -41.86
N ILE A 198 12.22 29.61 -40.82
CA ILE A 198 13.51 30.27 -40.60
C ILE A 198 14.45 29.98 -41.77
N ALA A 199 14.55 28.73 -42.22
CA ALA A 199 15.38 28.36 -43.36
C ALA A 199 14.92 29.07 -44.65
N SER A 200 13.60 29.13 -44.90
CA SER A 200 13.02 29.85 -46.05
C SER A 200 13.30 31.35 -45.99
N SER A 201 13.17 31.97 -44.82
CA SER A 201 13.44 33.39 -44.63
C SER A 201 14.92 33.73 -44.83
N LYS A 202 15.84 32.86 -44.34
CA LYS A 202 17.28 33.01 -44.59
C LYS A 202 17.59 32.97 -46.09
N GLN A 203 17.05 31.98 -46.80
CA GLN A 203 17.23 31.88 -48.25
C GLN A 203 16.75 33.15 -48.98
N LYS A 204 15.56 33.67 -48.65
CA LYS A 204 15.04 34.90 -49.26
C LYS A 204 15.92 36.12 -48.98
N MET A 205 16.46 36.22 -47.77
CA MET A 205 17.38 37.30 -47.39
C MET A 205 18.69 37.21 -48.18
N ASP A 206 19.26 36.01 -48.30
CA ASP A 206 20.47 35.77 -49.10
C ASP A 206 20.22 36.09 -50.58
N ASP A 207 19.08 35.66 -51.13
CA ASP A 207 18.67 35.98 -52.50
C ASP A 207 18.57 37.50 -52.70
N MET A 208 17.92 38.24 -51.79
CA MET A 208 17.80 39.70 -51.83
C MET A 208 19.16 40.40 -51.75
N GLN A 209 20.06 39.92 -50.89
CA GLN A 209 21.40 40.47 -50.75
C GLN A 209 22.20 40.30 -52.04
N ASN A 210 22.03 39.19 -52.75
CA ASN A 210 22.68 38.93 -54.04
C ASN A 210 22.14 39.80 -55.20
N VAL A 211 20.91 40.32 -55.12
CA VAL A 211 20.36 41.24 -56.14
C VAL A 211 20.78 42.70 -55.91
N SER A 212 21.27 43.05 -54.71
CA SER A 212 21.78 44.39 -54.38
C SER A 212 23.30 44.47 -54.50
N TYR A 213 23.79 44.63 -55.73
CA TYR A 213 25.18 45.08 -55.90
C TYR A 213 25.20 46.59 -55.59
N ASP A 214 25.89 46.96 -54.50
CA ASP A 214 26.25 48.34 -54.12
C ASP A 214 25.15 49.23 -53.47
N GLY A 215 24.20 48.66 -52.73
CA GLY A 215 23.23 49.45 -51.96
C GLY A 215 22.22 50.25 -52.80
N THR A 216 22.24 50.09 -54.12
CA THR A 216 21.32 50.70 -55.06
C THR A 216 20.37 49.63 -55.60
N LEU A 217 19.07 49.73 -55.28
CA LEU A 217 18.05 48.83 -55.81
C LEU A 217 17.89 49.04 -57.32
N PHE A 218 18.49 48.17 -58.14
CA PHE A 218 18.28 48.17 -59.58
C PHE A 218 16.98 47.43 -59.95
N TRP A 219 15.90 48.18 -60.14
CA TRP A 219 14.74 47.67 -60.87
C TRP A 219 15.09 47.62 -62.36
N LYS A 220 15.51 46.46 -62.86
CA LYS A 220 15.74 46.27 -64.30
C LYS A 220 14.39 46.15 -65.00
N ILE A 221 13.88 47.27 -65.54
CA ILE A 221 12.73 47.24 -66.44
C ILE A 221 13.18 46.58 -67.75
N THR A 222 12.86 45.30 -67.92
CA THR A 222 13.02 44.61 -69.21
C THR A 222 11.96 45.10 -70.20
N ASN A 223 12.29 45.09 -71.50
CA ASN A 223 11.41 45.51 -72.61
C ASN A 223 11.10 47.02 -72.73
N VAL A 224 11.89 47.92 -72.14
CA VAL A 224 11.72 49.37 -72.38
C VAL A 224 11.94 49.73 -73.85
N SER A 225 12.97 49.19 -74.50
CA SER A 225 13.25 49.50 -75.91
C SER A 225 12.15 49.01 -76.85
N SER A 226 11.58 47.83 -76.57
CA SER A 226 10.45 47.29 -77.34
C SER A 226 9.21 48.16 -77.19
N LYS A 227 8.87 48.58 -75.96
CA LYS A 227 7.69 49.42 -75.71
C LYS A 227 7.85 50.86 -76.18
N MET A 228 9.04 51.44 -76.06
CA MET A 228 9.31 52.78 -76.58
C MET A 228 9.39 52.79 -78.11
N GLY A 229 9.87 51.70 -78.72
CA GLY A 229 9.90 51.55 -80.18
C GLY A 229 8.51 51.52 -80.82
N GLU A 230 7.50 50.99 -80.13
CA GLU A 230 6.11 50.98 -80.61
C GLU A 230 5.38 52.32 -80.44
N ILE A 231 5.85 53.20 -79.55
CA ILE A 231 5.23 54.52 -79.29
C ILE A 231 5.72 55.59 -80.28
N PHE A 232 6.86 55.36 -80.96
CA PHE A 232 7.45 56.31 -81.92
C PHE A 232 7.25 55.93 -83.39
N ILE A 233 6.21 55.15 -83.71
CA ILE A 233 5.76 54.90 -85.10
C ILE A 233 4.36 55.48 -85.30
#